data_AF-A0A101M7I3-F1
#
_entry.id   AF-A0A101M7I3-F1
#
_cell.length_a   1.000
_cell.length_b   1.000
_cell.length_c   1.000
_cell.angle_alpha   90.00
_cell.angle_beta   90.00
_cell.angle_gamma   90.00
#
_symmetry.space_group_name_H-M   'P 1'
#
loop_
_entity.id
_entity.type
_entity.pdbx_description
1 polymer ?
#
loop_
_entity_poly.entity_id
_entity_poly.type
_entity_poly.pdbx_seq_one_letter_code
_entity_poly.pdbx_strand_id
1 'polypeptide(L)'
;MGNVASRLDDAGNLFFKDQNRFSIASVTISNPRRRLLTLSPNAFPAARFVAKRDAGDDTPIEYIQDPDTPAAAPIPTFMLRLSNDEELIFNFTFIIRQTQTGNAPNSVNGVSTTMPEVADTNLMGLTFAHASNSKELDNLITREFHANPNLQNNSNVQLIGDYSTGGTPSVSFDWSWRWKPPKVTEDKGGGWRNSCSFLDYDQRTNRLNTLAHFSFWVHNSMRPLPSPLISSPKLELPVFPRSRISSTQSVLSHYSDAESNPAPSIISPEPAETSLPPPPPPSAPPF
;
A
#
# COMPACT_ATOMS: atom_id res chain seq x y z
N MET A 1 7.70 -4.92 20.01
CA MET A 1 7.89 -3.92 18.94
C MET A 1 6.66 -3.99 18.03
N GLY A 2 5.96 -2.86 17.89
CA GLY A 2 4.55 -2.81 17.49
C GLY A 2 4.30 -3.21 16.03
N ASN A 3 3.36 -4.14 15.85
CA ASN A 3 2.86 -4.56 14.55
C ASN A 3 1.89 -3.49 14.03
N VAL A 4 2.38 -2.49 13.30
CA VAL A 4 1.54 -1.49 12.63
C VAL A 4 1.07 -2.08 11.30
N ALA A 5 0.16 -3.04 11.37
CA ALA A 5 -0.63 -3.46 10.22
C ALA A 5 -1.90 -2.61 10.21
N SER A 6 -1.88 -1.47 9.52
CA SER A 6 -3.11 -0.79 9.13
C SER A 6 -3.93 -1.78 8.30
N ARG A 7 -5.05 -2.26 8.84
CA ARG A 7 -6.01 -3.08 8.10
C ARG A 7 -6.55 -2.25 6.94
N LEU A 8 -5.94 -2.45 5.76
CA LEU A 8 -6.34 -1.94 4.46
C LEU A 8 -7.46 -2.84 3.91
N ASP A 9 -8.67 -2.66 4.39
CA ASP A 9 -9.86 -3.23 3.76
C ASP A 9 -10.88 -2.10 3.57
N ASP A 10 -10.71 -1.30 2.52
CA ASP A 10 -11.83 -0.82 1.69
C ASP A 10 -11.34 -0.42 0.29
N ALA A 11 -11.92 -1.06 -0.71
CA ALA A 11 -11.48 -1.10 -2.11
C ALA A 11 -11.95 0.11 -2.92
N GLY A 12 -11.73 1.33 -2.41
CA GLY A 12 -12.08 2.57 -3.11
C GLY A 12 -10.99 3.12 -4.03
N ASN A 13 -9.71 2.79 -3.73
CA ASN A 13 -8.54 3.39 -4.39
C ASN A 13 -7.72 2.42 -5.24
N LEU A 14 -8.05 1.13 -5.18
CA LEU A 14 -7.39 0.09 -5.97
C LEU A 14 -8.45 -0.91 -6.42
N PHE A 15 -8.55 -1.10 -7.73
CA PHE A 15 -9.48 -2.03 -8.32
C PHE A 15 -8.75 -2.83 -9.39
N PHE A 16 -8.94 -4.15 -9.39
CA PHE A 16 -8.44 -5.04 -10.41
C PHE A 16 -9.59 -5.88 -10.94
N LYS A 17 -9.71 -5.94 -12.25
CA LYS A 17 -10.68 -6.75 -12.96
C LYS A 17 -9.95 -7.84 -13.71
N ASP A 18 -10.50 -9.05 -13.64
CA ASP A 18 -10.08 -10.17 -14.48
C ASP A 18 -8.57 -10.48 -14.39
N GLN A 19 -8.08 -10.61 -13.15
CA GLN A 19 -6.66 -10.86 -12.86
C GLN A 19 -6.11 -12.18 -13.44
N ASN A 20 -7.01 -13.09 -13.80
CA ASN A 20 -6.67 -14.30 -14.53
C ASN A 20 -6.25 -13.97 -15.96
N ARG A 21 -6.88 -12.99 -16.61
CA ARG A 21 -6.48 -12.51 -17.96
C ARG A 21 -5.32 -11.54 -17.93
N PHE A 22 -5.36 -10.53 -17.06
CA PHE A 22 -4.37 -9.45 -17.00
C PHE A 22 -4.04 -9.09 -15.55
N SER A 23 -2.75 -9.06 -15.22
CA SER A 23 -2.29 -8.67 -13.89
C SER A 23 -1.05 -7.80 -13.95
N ILE A 24 -0.95 -6.87 -13.00
CA ILE A 24 0.27 -6.09 -12.77
C ILE A 24 1.14 -6.90 -11.80
N ALA A 25 2.29 -7.39 -12.27
CA ALA A 25 3.22 -8.19 -11.47
C ALA A 25 4.05 -7.33 -10.52
N SER A 26 4.47 -6.15 -10.97
CA SER A 26 5.14 -5.18 -10.11
C SER A 26 5.06 -3.77 -10.68
N VAL A 27 5.23 -2.78 -9.81
CA VAL A 27 5.45 -1.39 -10.19
C VAL A 27 6.69 -0.88 -9.48
N THR A 28 7.71 -0.49 -10.24
CA THR A 28 8.91 0.14 -9.70
C THR A 28 8.83 1.64 -9.92
N ILE A 29 8.78 2.39 -8.81
CA ILE A 29 8.79 3.85 -8.81
C ILE A 29 10.22 4.31 -8.61
N SER A 30 10.70 5.17 -9.50
CA SER A 30 12.08 5.64 -9.54
C SER A 30 12.13 7.12 -9.89
N ASN A 31 13.28 7.73 -9.65
CA ASN A 31 13.66 9.01 -10.22
C ASN A 31 14.97 8.82 -11.02
N PRO A 32 15.47 9.85 -11.74
CA PRO A 32 16.71 9.72 -12.50
C PRO A 32 17.94 9.33 -11.67
N ARG A 33 17.91 9.50 -10.35
CA ARG A 33 19.03 9.18 -9.45
C ARG A 33 18.97 7.77 -8.88
N ARG A 34 17.79 7.28 -8.53
CA ARG A 34 17.61 5.99 -7.84
C ARG A 34 16.18 5.46 -7.92
N ARG A 35 16.03 4.17 -7.61
CA ARG A 35 14.73 3.57 -7.28
C ARG A 35 14.25 4.11 -5.93
N LEU A 36 12.97 4.46 -5.85
CA LEU A 36 12.34 5.03 -4.65
C LEU A 36 11.63 3.95 -3.84
N LEU A 37 10.85 3.11 -4.52
CA LEU A 37 10.15 1.97 -3.92
C LEU A 37 9.66 1.01 -5.02
N THR A 38 9.32 -0.21 -4.60
CA THR A 38 8.67 -1.21 -5.44
C THR A 38 7.33 -1.60 -4.83
N LEU A 39 6.30 -1.65 -5.67
CA LEU A 39 4.97 -2.16 -5.35
C LEU A 39 4.84 -3.58 -5.90
N SER A 40 4.48 -4.54 -5.05
CA SER A 40 4.22 -5.93 -5.43
C SER A 40 2.84 -6.37 -4.96
N PRO A 41 2.06 -7.13 -5.74
CA PRO A 41 0.81 -7.72 -5.28
C PRO A 41 0.96 -8.46 -3.95
N ASN A 42 -0.04 -8.38 -3.08
CA ASN A 42 -0.02 -9.09 -1.80
C ASN A 42 -0.24 -10.59 -1.92
N ALA A 43 -1.03 -11.01 -2.91
CA ALA A 43 -1.47 -12.37 -3.16
C ALA A 43 -1.98 -12.49 -4.60
N PHE A 44 -2.46 -13.68 -4.98
CA PHE A 44 -3.20 -13.89 -6.22
C PHE A 44 -4.55 -14.58 -5.93
N PRO A 45 -5.69 -14.00 -6.33
CA PRO A 45 -5.85 -12.64 -6.89
C PRO A 45 -5.39 -11.56 -5.91
N ALA A 46 -4.82 -10.48 -6.44
CA ALA A 46 -4.35 -9.35 -5.67
C ALA A 46 -5.52 -8.52 -5.15
N ALA A 47 -5.50 -8.20 -3.86
CA ALA A 47 -6.44 -7.24 -3.26
C ALA A 47 -5.76 -5.89 -2.99
N ARG A 48 -4.43 -5.89 -2.86
CA ARG A 48 -3.62 -4.70 -2.59
C ARG A 48 -2.21 -4.83 -3.13
N PHE A 49 -1.56 -3.68 -3.31
CA PHE A 49 -0.11 -3.63 -3.45
C PHE A 49 0.55 -3.46 -2.08
N VAL A 50 1.68 -4.15 -1.90
CA VAL A 50 2.60 -3.94 -0.79
C VAL A 50 3.75 -3.10 -1.31
N ALA A 51 3.96 -1.95 -0.70
CA ALA A 51 5.09 -1.08 -1.00
C ALA A 51 6.31 -1.52 -0.19
N LYS A 52 7.48 -1.56 -0.83
CA LYS A 52 8.76 -1.91 -0.24
C LYS A 52 9.85 -0.94 -0.67
N ARG A 53 10.70 -0.55 0.27
CA ARG A 53 11.94 0.18 0.00
C ARG A 53 13.02 -0.78 -0.48
N ASP A 54 14.10 -0.20 -1.00
CA ASP A 54 15.30 -0.97 -1.32
C ASP A 54 16.03 -1.42 -0.05
N ALA A 55 16.78 -2.51 -0.17
CA ALA A 55 17.58 -3.01 0.94
C ALA A 55 18.57 -1.93 1.41
N GLY A 56 18.51 -1.58 2.70
CA GLY A 56 19.31 -0.52 3.31
C GLY A 56 18.68 0.88 3.30
N ASP A 57 17.47 1.04 2.73
CA ASP A 57 16.67 2.25 2.87
C ASP A 57 15.59 2.06 3.96
N ASP A 58 15.89 2.56 5.16
CA ASP A 58 15.00 2.50 6.32
C ASP A 58 14.01 3.68 6.37
N THR A 59 13.91 4.49 5.31
CA THR A 59 12.95 5.60 5.29
C THR A 59 11.52 5.08 5.25
N PRO A 60 10.63 5.62 6.11
CA PRO A 60 9.25 5.16 6.14
C PRO A 60 8.56 5.38 4.80
N ILE A 61 7.63 4.48 4.48
CA ILE A 61 6.71 4.65 3.35
C ILE A 61 5.53 5.45 3.87
N GLU A 62 5.32 6.62 3.29
CA GLU A 62 4.29 7.55 3.73
C GLU A 62 2.97 7.29 3.03
N TYR A 63 1.88 7.49 3.78
CA TYR A 63 0.52 7.44 3.28
C TYR A 63 -0.21 8.69 3.73
N ILE A 64 -1.14 9.18 2.93
CA ILE A 64 -2.06 10.26 3.32
C ILE A 64 -3.48 9.74 3.30
N GLN A 65 -4.36 10.34 4.10
CA GLN A 65 -5.79 10.14 3.96
C GLN A 65 -6.25 10.73 2.62
N ASP A 66 -7.07 9.99 1.87
CA ASP A 66 -7.58 10.46 0.58
C ASP A 66 -8.48 11.69 0.80
N PRO A 67 -8.13 12.86 0.26
CA PRO A 67 -8.92 14.08 0.43
C PRO A 67 -10.31 14.00 -0.23
N ASP A 68 -10.50 13.09 -1.19
CA ASP A 68 -11.77 12.87 -1.88
C ASP A 68 -12.67 11.85 -1.16
N THR A 69 -12.26 11.32 -0.01
CA THR A 69 -13.10 10.42 0.79
C THR A 69 -14.39 11.14 1.19
N PRO A 70 -15.59 10.64 0.84
CA PRO A 70 -16.84 11.23 1.27
C PRO A 70 -16.89 11.33 2.79
N ALA A 71 -17.35 12.46 3.33
CA ALA A 71 -17.45 12.65 4.79
C ALA A 71 -18.37 11.63 5.50
N ALA A 72 -19.24 10.95 4.74
CA ALA A 72 -20.12 9.88 5.20
C ALA A 72 -19.53 8.47 5.05
N ALA A 73 -18.29 8.34 4.57
CA ALA A 73 -17.64 7.04 4.44
C ALA A 73 -17.39 6.42 5.84
N PRO A 74 -17.67 5.12 6.03
CA PRO A 74 -17.55 4.48 7.33
C PRO A 74 -16.09 4.35 7.81
N ILE A 75 -15.13 4.36 6.88
CA ILE A 75 -13.70 4.19 7.16
C ILE A 75 -12.91 5.18 6.28
N PRO A 76 -11.91 5.89 6.82
CA PRO A 76 -11.03 6.72 6.02
C PRO A 76 -10.17 5.85 5.08
N THR A 77 -10.07 6.23 3.82
CA THR A 77 -9.18 5.57 2.87
C THR A 77 -7.83 6.28 2.83
N PHE A 78 -6.77 5.52 2.58
CA PHE A 78 -5.40 6.04 2.50
C PHE A 78 -4.81 5.78 1.11
N MET A 79 -3.90 6.66 0.71
CA MET A 79 -3.21 6.62 -0.57
C MET A 79 -1.70 6.72 -0.33
N LEU A 80 -0.92 6.05 -1.19
CA LEU A 80 0.54 6.15 -1.17
C LEU A 80 0.95 7.60 -1.43
N ARG A 81 1.80 8.16 -0.55
CA ARG A 81 2.39 9.49 -0.71
C ARG A 81 3.76 9.37 -1.35
N LEU A 82 3.95 10.09 -2.44
CA LEU A 82 5.22 10.25 -3.14
C LEU A 82 5.66 11.70 -3.05
N SER A 83 6.96 11.95 -3.07
CA SER A 83 7.53 13.31 -3.08
C SER A 83 7.81 13.78 -4.49
N ASN A 84 7.49 15.03 -4.79
CA ASN A 84 7.81 15.72 -6.04
C ASN A 84 9.21 16.36 -6.03
N ASP A 85 10.22 15.70 -5.47
CA ASP A 85 11.59 16.26 -5.43
C ASP A 85 12.26 16.23 -6.80
N GLU A 86 11.94 15.20 -7.58
CA GLU A 86 12.50 14.91 -8.88
C GLU A 86 11.42 14.29 -9.76
N GLU A 87 11.75 14.13 -11.04
CA GLU A 87 10.90 13.45 -12.00
C GLU A 87 10.60 12.02 -11.57
N LEU A 88 9.31 11.68 -11.47
CA LEU A 88 8.84 10.35 -11.10
C LEU A 88 8.63 9.49 -12.34
N ILE A 89 9.21 8.30 -12.33
CA ILE A 89 9.11 7.30 -13.40
C ILE A 89 8.54 6.01 -12.79
N PHE A 90 7.39 5.61 -13.29
CA PHE A 90 6.69 4.38 -12.95
C PHE A 90 6.99 3.33 -14.00
N ASN A 91 7.61 2.23 -13.60
CA ASN A 91 7.88 1.09 -14.48
C ASN A 91 6.98 -0.05 -14.08
N PHE A 92 6.06 -0.43 -14.96
CA PHE A 92 5.10 -1.49 -14.75
C PHE A 92 5.59 -2.76 -15.44
N THR A 93 5.50 -3.88 -14.74
CA THR A 93 5.61 -5.21 -15.33
C THR A 93 4.24 -5.84 -15.31
N PHE A 94 3.74 -6.22 -16.49
CA PHE A 94 2.45 -6.89 -16.65
C PHE A 94 2.64 -8.36 -16.97
N ILE A 95 1.60 -9.13 -16.69
CA ILE A 95 1.46 -10.52 -17.12
C ILE A 95 0.06 -10.70 -17.70
N ILE A 96 -0.01 -11.22 -18.92
CA ILE A 96 -1.24 -11.78 -19.51
C ILE A 96 -1.18 -13.30 -19.48
N ARG A 97 -2.31 -13.96 -19.24
CA ARG A 97 -2.38 -15.43 -19.20
C ARG A 97 -3.54 -15.92 -20.03
N GLN A 98 -3.41 -17.13 -20.56
CA GLN A 98 -4.51 -17.79 -21.23
C GLN A 98 -5.63 -18.10 -20.22
N THR A 99 -6.87 -18.09 -20.69
CA THR A 99 -8.02 -18.43 -19.85
C THR A 99 -8.47 -19.85 -20.09
N GLN A 100 -8.72 -20.57 -19.01
CA GLN A 100 -9.37 -21.87 -19.10
C GLN A 100 -10.84 -21.68 -19.48
N THR A 101 -11.24 -22.19 -20.64
CA THR A 101 -12.61 -22.09 -21.16
C THR A 101 -13.44 -23.33 -20.87
N GLY A 102 -12.80 -24.44 -20.50
CA GLY A 102 -13.49 -25.67 -20.13
C GLY A 102 -12.55 -26.85 -19.99
N ASN A 103 -13.10 -28.04 -20.19
CA ASN A 103 -12.36 -29.30 -20.23
C ASN A 103 -12.73 -30.01 -21.55
N ALA A 104 -11.74 -30.22 -22.41
CA ALA A 104 -11.91 -30.96 -23.65
C ALA A 104 -11.65 -32.46 -23.40
N PRO A 105 -12.48 -33.36 -23.96
CA PRO A 105 -12.20 -34.79 -23.93
C PRO A 105 -10.94 -35.07 -24.77
N ASN A 106 -9.98 -35.78 -24.20
CA ASN A 106 -8.75 -36.18 -24.86
C ASN A 106 -8.51 -37.68 -24.62
N SER A 107 -8.04 -38.41 -25.62
CA SER A 107 -7.75 -39.85 -25.49
C SER A 107 -6.25 -40.07 -25.58
N VAL A 108 -5.67 -40.60 -24.50
CA VAL A 108 -4.27 -41.03 -24.48
C VAL A 108 -4.27 -42.54 -24.27
N ASN A 109 -3.74 -43.29 -25.23
CA ASN A 109 -3.69 -44.76 -25.21
C ASN A 109 -5.05 -45.44 -24.95
N GLY A 110 -6.14 -44.89 -25.50
CA GLY A 110 -7.48 -45.48 -25.36
C GLY A 110 -8.16 -45.24 -24.00
N VAL A 111 -7.51 -44.50 -23.09
CA VAL A 111 -8.12 -44.02 -21.85
C VAL A 111 -8.66 -42.62 -22.10
N SER A 112 -9.97 -42.43 -21.90
CA SER A 112 -10.57 -41.10 -21.90
C SER A 112 -10.05 -40.29 -20.72
N THR A 113 -9.34 -39.22 -21.03
CA THR A 113 -8.87 -38.20 -20.11
C THR A 113 -9.54 -36.87 -20.44
N THR A 114 -9.56 -35.93 -19.52
CA THR A 114 -9.99 -34.56 -19.80
C THR A 114 -8.79 -33.64 -19.63
N MET A 115 -8.50 -32.84 -20.67
CA MET A 115 -7.48 -31.80 -20.59
C MET A 115 -8.16 -30.44 -20.44
N PRO A 116 -7.55 -29.49 -19.70
CA PRO A 116 -8.01 -28.11 -19.70
C PRO A 116 -8.07 -27.57 -21.13
N GLU A 117 -9.24 -27.12 -21.55
CA GLU A 117 -9.36 -26.32 -22.77
C GLU A 117 -8.97 -24.89 -22.40
N VAL A 118 -8.02 -24.35 -23.17
CA VAL A 118 -7.39 -23.08 -22.87
C VAL A 118 -7.51 -22.20 -24.10
N ALA A 119 -8.01 -20.98 -23.92
CA ALA A 119 -8.13 -19.98 -24.97
C ALA A 119 -7.09 -18.88 -24.79
N ASP A 120 -6.56 -18.40 -25.93
CA ASP A 120 -5.65 -17.28 -25.94
C ASP A 120 -6.32 -15.99 -25.44
N THR A 121 -5.59 -15.25 -24.61
CA THR A 121 -5.97 -13.91 -24.19
C THR A 121 -5.40 -12.92 -25.19
N ASN A 122 -6.29 -12.15 -25.80
CA ASN A 122 -5.95 -11.00 -26.63
C ASN A 122 -6.40 -9.73 -25.90
N LEU A 123 -5.47 -8.80 -25.70
CA LEU A 123 -5.73 -7.42 -25.28
C LEU A 123 -5.52 -6.53 -26.49
N MET A 124 -6.58 -5.83 -26.90
CA MET A 124 -6.54 -4.94 -28.04
C MET A 124 -6.62 -3.50 -27.53
N GLY A 125 -5.73 -2.65 -28.01
CA GLY A 125 -5.69 -1.25 -27.65
C GLY A 125 -5.48 -1.04 -26.14
N LEU A 126 -4.58 -1.79 -25.50
CA LEU A 126 -4.27 -1.59 -24.08
C LEU A 126 -3.88 -0.13 -23.89
N THR A 127 -4.66 0.58 -23.08
CA THR A 127 -4.57 2.03 -22.96
C THR A 127 -4.38 2.42 -21.50
N PHE A 128 -3.44 3.31 -21.25
CA PHE A 128 -3.28 3.99 -19.97
C PHE A 128 -4.02 5.31 -19.98
N ALA A 129 -4.77 5.60 -18.93
CA ALA A 129 -5.41 6.88 -18.72
C ALA A 129 -5.16 7.38 -17.29
N HIS A 130 -4.97 8.71 -17.13
CA HIS A 130 -4.83 9.33 -15.82
C HIS A 130 -5.62 10.63 -15.70
N ALA A 131 -6.01 11.00 -14.48
CA ALA A 131 -6.67 12.27 -14.18
C ALA A 131 -6.42 12.69 -12.73
N SER A 132 -6.90 13.88 -12.34
CA SER A 132 -6.73 14.39 -10.97
C SER A 132 -7.61 13.63 -9.97
N ASN A 133 -8.79 13.18 -10.39
CA ASN A 133 -9.74 12.43 -9.56
C ASN A 133 -10.46 11.35 -10.36
N SER A 134 -11.11 10.42 -9.64
CA SER A 134 -11.79 9.28 -10.28
C SER A 134 -12.98 9.70 -11.13
N LYS A 135 -13.69 10.78 -10.79
CA LYS A 135 -14.81 11.29 -11.59
C LYS A 135 -14.36 11.82 -12.95
N GLU A 136 -13.27 12.57 -13.01
CA GLU A 136 -12.66 13.03 -14.26
C GLU A 136 -12.18 11.86 -15.11
N LEU A 137 -11.58 10.85 -14.48
CA LEU A 137 -11.14 9.64 -15.16
C LEU A 137 -12.32 8.85 -15.74
N ASP A 138 -13.40 8.67 -14.99
CA ASP A 138 -14.60 7.98 -15.46
C ASP A 138 -15.26 8.73 -16.63
N ASN A 139 -15.32 10.06 -16.55
CA ASN A 139 -15.80 10.90 -17.66
C ASN A 139 -14.92 10.72 -18.91
N LEU A 140 -13.60 10.65 -18.74
CA LEU A 140 -12.66 10.42 -19.84
C LEU A 140 -12.92 9.06 -20.52
N ILE A 141 -13.11 8.01 -19.71
CA ILE A 141 -13.31 6.63 -20.18
C ILE A 141 -14.68 6.45 -20.84
N THR A 142 -15.73 7.08 -20.32
CA THR A 142 -17.11 6.81 -20.74
C THR A 142 -17.64 7.82 -21.75
N ARG A 143 -17.46 9.12 -21.50
CA ARG A 143 -18.06 10.20 -22.29
C ARG A 143 -17.10 10.70 -23.34
N GLU A 144 -15.89 11.07 -22.94
CA GLU A 144 -14.91 11.63 -23.88
C GLU A 144 -14.47 10.61 -24.92
N PHE A 145 -14.38 9.33 -24.55
CA PHE A 145 -14.13 8.26 -25.51
C PHE A 145 -15.15 8.21 -26.65
N HIS A 146 -16.44 8.40 -26.37
CA HIS A 146 -17.49 8.40 -27.40
C HIS A 146 -17.60 9.75 -28.13
N ALA A 147 -17.29 10.85 -27.44
CA ALA A 147 -17.39 12.19 -28.00
C ALA A 147 -16.19 12.57 -28.88
N ASN A 148 -15.00 12.05 -28.56
CA ASN A 148 -13.75 12.37 -29.23
C ASN A 148 -13.15 11.11 -29.88
N PRO A 149 -13.32 10.91 -31.21
CA PRO A 149 -12.71 9.79 -31.92
C PRO A 149 -11.18 9.82 -31.93
N ASN A 150 -10.59 10.93 -31.49
CA ASN A 150 -9.15 11.13 -31.34
C ASN A 150 -8.71 11.16 -29.87
N LEU A 151 -9.37 10.40 -28.99
CA LEU A 151 -9.04 10.38 -27.56
C LEU A 151 -7.55 10.07 -27.32
N GLN A 152 -6.91 9.28 -28.19
CA GLN A 152 -5.48 8.99 -28.15
C GLN A 152 -4.57 10.22 -28.27
N ASN A 153 -5.08 11.36 -28.75
CA ASN A 153 -4.34 12.62 -28.80
C ASN A 153 -4.43 13.41 -27.49
N ASN A 154 -5.23 12.97 -26.53
CA ASN A 154 -5.33 13.58 -25.22
C ASN A 154 -4.04 13.28 -24.43
N SER A 155 -3.43 14.31 -23.82
CA SER A 155 -2.20 14.15 -23.01
C SER A 155 -2.35 13.19 -21.84
N ASN A 156 -3.58 13.01 -21.37
CA ASN A 156 -3.94 12.16 -20.23
C ASN A 156 -4.15 10.69 -20.62
N VAL A 157 -4.02 10.36 -21.91
CA VAL A 157 -4.26 9.04 -22.47
C VAL A 157 -3.03 8.61 -23.27
N GLN A 158 -2.60 7.37 -23.09
CA GLN A 158 -1.48 6.79 -23.84
C GLN A 158 -1.85 5.37 -24.28
N LEU A 159 -1.77 5.12 -25.60
CA LEU A 159 -1.87 3.78 -26.13
C LEU A 159 -0.57 3.02 -25.83
N ILE A 160 -0.70 1.92 -25.09
CA ILE A 160 0.42 1.02 -24.76
C ILE A 160 0.65 0.06 -25.93
N GLY A 161 -0.41 -0.59 -26.43
CA GLY A 161 -0.34 -1.46 -27.60
C GLY A 161 -1.26 -2.67 -27.54
N ASP A 162 -1.03 -3.62 -28.45
CA ASP A 162 -1.77 -4.88 -28.53
C ASP A 162 -0.90 -6.02 -27.99
N TYR A 163 -1.51 -6.89 -27.19
CA TYR A 163 -0.81 -8.01 -26.55
C TYR A 163 -1.62 -9.29 -26.68
N SER A 164 -0.93 -10.40 -26.96
CA SER A 164 -1.55 -11.72 -27.06
C SER A 164 -0.68 -12.76 -26.40
N THR A 165 -1.31 -13.79 -25.84
CA THR A 165 -0.62 -14.98 -25.37
C THR A 165 -0.07 -15.83 -26.52
N GLY A 166 -0.66 -15.76 -27.72
CA GLY A 166 -0.13 -16.39 -28.94
C GLY A 166 0.21 -17.88 -28.80
N GLY A 167 -0.60 -18.65 -28.08
CA GLY A 167 -0.38 -20.07 -27.79
C GLY A 167 0.51 -20.35 -26.56
N THR A 168 1.12 -19.32 -25.97
CA THR A 168 1.93 -19.44 -24.75
C THR A 168 1.06 -19.32 -23.50
N PRO A 169 1.25 -20.12 -22.43
CA PRO A 169 0.39 -20.04 -21.23
C PRO A 169 0.33 -18.67 -20.58
N SER A 170 1.43 -17.91 -20.64
CA SER A 170 1.51 -16.54 -20.15
C SER A 170 2.62 -15.76 -20.85
N VAL A 171 2.41 -14.45 -21.01
CA VAL A 171 3.40 -13.51 -21.54
C VAL A 171 3.56 -12.35 -20.57
N SER A 172 4.80 -11.90 -20.36
CA SER A 172 5.12 -10.73 -19.56
C SER A 172 5.74 -9.64 -20.43
N PHE A 173 5.43 -8.38 -20.11
CA PHE A 173 5.95 -7.22 -20.80
C PHE A 173 6.04 -6.04 -19.84
N ASP A 174 6.92 -5.10 -20.16
CA ASP A 174 7.17 -3.90 -19.37
C ASP A 174 6.68 -2.65 -20.09
N TRP A 175 6.28 -1.65 -19.32
CA TRP A 175 5.95 -0.32 -19.82
C TRP A 175 6.29 0.74 -18.77
N SER A 176 6.75 1.89 -19.23
CA SER A 176 7.17 2.97 -18.34
C SER A 176 6.34 4.22 -18.59
N TRP A 177 5.92 4.86 -17.49
CA TRP A 177 5.24 6.14 -17.50
C TRP A 177 6.01 7.17 -16.69
N ARG A 178 6.21 8.32 -17.31
CA ARG A 178 6.88 9.47 -16.72
C ARG A 178 5.79 10.40 -16.21
N TRP A 179 5.64 10.45 -14.89
CA TRP A 179 4.61 11.26 -14.25
C TRP A 179 4.95 12.74 -14.39
N LYS A 180 3.90 13.54 -14.59
CA LYS A 180 3.93 14.99 -14.56
C LYS A 180 2.73 15.48 -13.75
N PRO A 181 2.82 16.63 -13.07
CA PRO A 181 1.67 17.22 -12.40
C PRO A 181 0.48 17.33 -13.38
N PRO A 182 -0.71 16.82 -13.02
CA PRO A 182 -1.89 16.85 -13.90
C PRO A 182 -2.36 18.29 -14.16
N LYS A 183 -2.01 19.22 -13.26
CA LYS A 183 -2.29 20.65 -13.37
C LYS A 183 -1.21 21.44 -12.66
N VAL A 184 -1.06 22.71 -13.05
CA VAL A 184 -0.05 23.62 -12.48
C VAL A 184 -0.35 23.93 -11.01
N THR A 185 -1.63 24.06 -10.65
CA THR A 185 -2.06 24.40 -9.29
C THR A 185 -2.21 23.13 -8.44
N GLU A 186 -1.69 23.17 -7.22
CA GLU A 186 -1.84 22.10 -6.23
C GLU A 186 -3.30 21.94 -5.76
N ASP A 187 -3.63 20.72 -5.37
CA ASP A 187 -4.83 20.35 -4.62
C ASP A 187 -4.74 20.76 -3.14
N LYS A 188 -5.89 20.73 -2.47
CA LYS A 188 -5.95 20.88 -1.01
C LYS A 188 -5.06 19.82 -0.35
N GLY A 189 -4.05 20.25 0.40
CA GLY A 189 -3.05 19.36 1.01
C GLY A 189 -1.63 19.48 0.43
N GLY A 190 -1.39 20.42 -0.49
CA GLY A 190 -0.04 20.78 -0.92
C GLY A 190 0.55 19.76 -1.90
N GLY A 191 -0.22 19.31 -2.87
CA GLY A 191 0.20 18.25 -3.80
C GLY A 191 -0.86 17.96 -4.85
N TRP A 192 -0.76 16.80 -5.50
CA TRP A 192 -1.69 16.38 -6.54
C TRP A 192 -2.20 14.99 -6.25
N ARG A 193 -3.53 14.85 -6.28
CA ARG A 193 -4.15 13.54 -6.35
C ARG A 193 -4.04 13.03 -7.79
N ASN A 194 -3.76 11.73 -7.93
CA ASN A 194 -3.69 11.07 -9.22
C ASN A 194 -4.56 9.83 -9.18
N SER A 195 -5.48 9.73 -10.15
CA SER A 195 -6.25 8.52 -10.45
C SER A 195 -5.78 8.00 -11.79
N CYS A 196 -5.40 6.73 -11.85
CA CYS A 196 -4.88 6.09 -13.05
C CYS A 196 -5.61 4.79 -13.33
N SER A 197 -5.81 4.47 -14.61
CA SER A 197 -6.43 3.21 -15.03
C SER A 197 -5.74 2.62 -16.26
N PHE A 198 -5.66 1.30 -16.29
CA PHE A 198 -5.35 0.50 -17.47
C PHE A 198 -6.65 -0.06 -18.05
N LEU A 199 -6.81 0.08 -19.36
CA LEU A 199 -8.06 -0.14 -20.08
C LEU A 199 -7.83 -1.09 -21.26
N ASP A 200 -8.73 -2.04 -21.46
CA ASP A 200 -8.82 -2.91 -22.65
C ASP A 200 -9.88 -2.36 -23.60
N TYR A 201 -9.56 -2.19 -24.88
CA TYR A 201 -10.55 -1.75 -25.85
C TYR A 201 -11.38 -2.94 -26.37
N ASP A 202 -12.67 -2.95 -26.03
CA ASP A 202 -13.62 -3.90 -26.59
C ASP A 202 -14.24 -3.33 -27.87
N GLN A 203 -13.71 -3.79 -28.99
CA GLN A 203 -14.19 -3.41 -30.32
C GLN A 203 -15.65 -3.80 -30.57
N ARG A 204 -16.14 -4.90 -29.97
CA ARG A 204 -17.51 -5.39 -30.19
C ARG A 204 -18.53 -4.45 -29.57
N THR A 205 -18.26 -3.95 -28.37
CA THR A 205 -19.15 -3.01 -27.68
C THR A 205 -18.77 -1.55 -27.88
N ASN A 206 -17.64 -1.31 -28.54
CA ASN A 206 -17.00 -0.01 -28.71
C ASN A 206 -16.86 0.73 -27.36
N ARG A 207 -16.20 0.08 -26.40
CA ARG A 207 -16.01 0.59 -25.04
C ARG A 207 -14.62 0.27 -24.52
N LEU A 208 -14.15 1.12 -23.59
CA LEU A 208 -12.96 0.87 -22.79
C LEU A 208 -13.36 0.15 -21.50
N ASN A 209 -12.78 -1.03 -21.28
CA ASN A 209 -13.00 -1.84 -20.09
C ASN A 209 -11.85 -1.64 -19.10
N THR A 210 -12.15 -1.16 -17.90
CA THR A 210 -11.13 -1.01 -16.84
C THR A 210 -10.62 -2.37 -16.38
N LEU A 211 -9.32 -2.61 -16.59
CA LEU A 211 -8.59 -3.79 -16.13
C LEU A 211 -7.98 -3.57 -14.75
N ALA A 212 -7.43 -2.38 -14.52
CA ALA A 212 -6.87 -2.00 -13.24
C ALA A 212 -7.06 -0.49 -13.02
N HIS A 213 -7.28 -0.10 -11.78
CA HIS A 213 -7.37 1.28 -11.34
C HIS A 213 -6.57 1.43 -10.05
N PHE A 214 -5.82 2.50 -9.93
CA PHE A 214 -5.09 2.85 -8.72
C PHE A 214 -5.02 4.35 -8.55
N SER A 215 -4.89 4.79 -7.30
CA SER A 215 -4.68 6.20 -6.98
C SER A 215 -3.47 6.39 -6.07
N PHE A 216 -2.80 7.52 -6.23
CA PHE A 216 -1.67 7.93 -5.38
C PHE A 216 -1.61 9.45 -5.25
N TRP A 217 -0.93 9.92 -4.21
CA TRP A 217 -0.71 11.34 -3.97
C TRP A 217 0.74 11.70 -4.24
N VAL A 218 0.95 12.79 -4.97
CA VAL A 218 2.27 13.38 -5.14
C VAL A 218 2.31 14.70 -4.39
N HIS A 219 3.08 14.76 -3.32
CA HIS A 219 3.21 15.94 -2.50
C HIS A 219 4.28 16.87 -3.08
N ASN A 220 3.97 18.17 -3.18
CA ASN A 220 4.99 19.13 -3.55
C ASN A 220 5.86 19.42 -2.34
N SER A 221 7.12 19.01 -2.42
CA SER A 221 8.16 19.39 -1.46
C SER A 221 8.61 20.83 -1.73
N MET A 222 7.68 21.79 -1.69
CA MET A 222 8.09 23.18 -1.50
C MET A 222 8.75 23.26 -0.13
N ARG A 223 10.08 23.34 -0.18
CA ARG A 223 11.07 23.70 0.84
C ARG A 223 10.41 24.05 2.18
N PRO A 224 10.72 23.36 3.30
CA PRO A 224 10.11 23.69 4.58
C PRO A 224 10.21 25.19 4.78
N LEU A 225 9.07 25.89 4.81
CA LEU A 225 9.05 27.23 5.34
C LEU A 225 9.75 27.11 6.69
N PRO A 226 10.70 28.02 7.02
CA PRO A 226 11.30 28.02 8.34
C PRO A 226 10.14 27.93 9.31
N SER A 227 10.16 26.88 10.13
CA SER A 227 9.16 26.60 11.14
C SER A 227 8.71 27.95 11.69
N PRO A 228 7.41 28.29 11.68
CA PRO A 228 7.01 29.52 12.36
C PRO A 228 7.65 29.43 13.72
N LEU A 229 8.49 30.42 14.05
CA LEU A 229 8.99 30.62 15.40
C LEU A 229 7.75 30.94 16.21
N ILE A 230 6.94 29.92 16.49
CA ILE A 230 5.94 29.92 17.54
C ILE A 230 6.84 29.92 18.77
N SER A 231 7.25 31.12 19.16
CA SER A 231 7.69 31.38 20.51
C SER A 231 6.59 30.78 21.37
N SER A 232 6.86 29.61 21.95
CA SER A 232 5.93 28.91 22.81
C SER A 232 5.36 29.96 23.77
N PRO A 233 4.03 30.16 23.83
CA PRO A 233 3.47 31.13 24.73
C PRO A 233 3.95 30.71 26.12
N LYS A 234 4.79 31.55 26.73
CA LYS A 234 5.20 31.41 28.12
C LYS A 234 3.91 31.32 28.92
N LEU A 235 3.51 30.09 29.24
CA LEU A 235 2.43 29.81 30.16
C LEU A 235 3.03 30.03 31.54
N GLU A 236 3.20 31.30 31.91
CA GLU A 236 3.54 31.66 33.28
C GLU A 236 2.31 31.35 34.11
N LEU A 237 2.30 30.17 34.73
CA LEU A 237 1.37 29.88 35.81
C LEU A 237 1.61 30.92 36.90
N PRO A 238 0.60 31.71 37.32
CA PRO A 238 0.74 32.54 38.50
C PRO A 238 0.89 31.63 39.71
N VAL A 239 2.13 31.47 40.17
CA VAL A 239 2.43 30.89 41.48
C VAL A 239 1.96 31.91 42.51
N PHE A 240 0.77 31.68 43.06
CA PHE A 240 0.32 32.42 44.24
C PHE A 240 1.28 32.13 45.40
N PRO A 241 1.76 33.15 46.14
CA PRO A 241 2.61 32.93 47.29
C PRO A 241 1.81 32.21 48.38
N ARG A 242 2.19 30.94 48.62
CA ARG A 242 1.60 30.07 49.63
C ARG A 242 1.92 30.61 51.03
N SER A 243 0.91 31.20 51.67
CA SER A 243 0.91 31.48 53.10
C SER A 243 1.14 30.18 53.88
N ARG A 244 2.12 30.20 54.78
CA ARG A 244 2.41 29.10 55.71
C ARG A 244 1.30 29.05 56.75
N ILE A 245 0.50 27.98 56.75
CA ILE A 245 -0.19 27.56 57.97
C ILE A 245 -0.14 26.03 58.02
N SER A 246 0.42 25.52 59.11
CA SER A 246 0.53 24.10 59.42
C SER A 246 -0.83 23.53 59.79
N SER A 247 -1.15 22.34 59.27
CA SER A 247 -2.15 21.48 59.90
C SER A 247 -1.82 20.01 59.66
N THR A 248 -1.88 19.32 60.78
CA THR A 248 -1.51 17.95 61.14
C THR A 248 -2.47 16.88 60.61
N GLN A 249 -1.93 15.66 60.52
CA GLN A 249 -2.56 14.33 60.40
C GLN A 249 -2.74 13.80 58.97
N SER A 250 -1.97 12.78 58.55
CA SER A 250 -2.12 11.31 58.79
C SER A 250 -3.02 10.72 57.69
N VAL A 251 -2.73 9.64 56.95
CA VAL A 251 -2.18 8.33 57.31
C VAL A 251 -1.49 7.71 56.08
N LEU A 252 -0.35 7.09 56.34
CA LEU A 252 0.33 5.97 55.65
C LEU A 252 -0.42 5.26 54.50
N SER A 253 0.27 5.08 53.37
CA SER A 253 0.41 3.74 52.76
C SER A 253 1.70 3.67 51.95
N HIS A 254 2.61 2.84 52.44
CA HIS A 254 3.92 2.54 51.87
C HIS A 254 3.78 1.83 50.52
N TYR A 255 4.40 2.38 49.48
CA TYR A 255 5.10 1.60 48.46
C TYR A 255 6.56 1.53 48.90
N SER A 256 7.15 0.34 48.96
CA SER A 256 8.59 0.19 49.11
C SER A 256 9.01 -1.03 48.29
N ASP A 257 9.52 -0.73 47.10
CA ASP A 257 10.36 -1.64 46.34
C ASP A 257 11.81 -1.32 46.71
N ALA A 258 12.63 -2.37 46.78
CA ALA A 258 13.88 -2.43 47.53
C ALA A 258 15.11 -2.42 46.62
N GLU A 259 16.12 -1.58 46.93
CA GLU A 259 17.54 -1.78 46.57
C GLU A 259 18.34 -0.63 47.24
N SER A 260 19.56 -0.70 47.81
CA SER A 260 20.63 -1.69 47.93
C SER A 260 21.57 -1.24 49.10
N ASN A 261 22.29 -2.23 49.64
CA ASN A 261 23.24 -2.32 50.79
C ASN A 261 24.47 -1.34 50.75
N PRO A 262 25.41 -1.25 51.74
CA PRO A 262 25.98 -2.34 52.56
C PRO A 262 26.35 -2.10 54.07
N ALA A 263 26.17 -3.16 54.89
CA ALA A 263 27.06 -3.82 55.89
C ALA A 263 28.01 -3.00 56.84
N PRO A 264 28.38 -3.48 58.08
CA PRO A 264 28.70 -4.88 58.37
C PRO A 264 28.42 -5.50 59.77
N SER A 265 28.47 -6.84 59.75
CA SER A 265 28.88 -7.82 60.78
C SER A 265 28.00 -8.07 62.01
N ILE A 266 27.62 -9.35 62.23
CA ILE A 266 28.01 -10.21 63.38
C ILE A 266 27.24 -11.56 63.34
N ILE A 267 28.02 -12.66 63.22
CA ILE A 267 27.86 -14.04 63.75
C ILE A 267 26.81 -15.02 63.14
N SER A 268 27.31 -16.19 62.69
CA SER A 268 26.59 -17.47 62.49
C SER A 268 26.71 -18.40 63.71
N PRO A 269 25.82 -19.40 63.90
CA PRO A 269 26.06 -20.74 63.35
C PRO A 269 24.82 -21.52 62.80
N GLU A 270 25.14 -22.49 61.94
CA GLU A 270 24.45 -23.67 61.36
C GLU A 270 23.41 -24.46 62.22
N PRO A 271 22.80 -25.58 61.73
CA PRO A 271 22.29 -25.95 60.38
C PRO A 271 20.90 -26.67 60.47
N ALA A 272 20.12 -26.75 59.39
CA ALA A 272 19.21 -27.90 59.18
C ALA A 272 18.70 -28.01 57.73
N GLU A 273 18.84 -29.23 57.24
CA GLU A 273 18.36 -29.85 56.00
C GLU A 273 16.92 -29.50 55.59
N THR A 274 16.61 -29.57 54.29
CA THR A 274 15.78 -30.65 53.69
C THR A 274 15.25 -30.29 52.30
N SER A 275 15.77 -31.00 51.30
CA SER A 275 15.18 -31.46 50.02
C SER A 275 14.30 -30.55 49.14
N LEU A 276 14.79 -30.32 47.92
CA LEU A 276 13.99 -30.14 46.70
C LEU A 276 13.22 -31.42 46.31
N PRO A 277 12.14 -31.30 45.52
CA PRO A 277 11.91 -32.27 44.44
C PRO A 277 11.79 -31.63 43.04
N PRO A 278 12.07 -32.41 41.98
CA PRO A 278 12.37 -31.94 40.62
C PRO A 278 11.13 -31.83 39.69
N PRO A 279 11.27 -31.17 38.51
CA PRO A 279 10.19 -31.07 37.52
C PRO A 279 10.02 -32.34 36.67
N PRO A 280 8.81 -32.59 36.13
CA PRO A 280 8.52 -33.78 35.32
C PRO A 280 9.04 -33.68 33.87
N PRO A 281 9.45 -34.81 33.25
CA PRO A 281 9.96 -34.87 31.88
C PRO A 281 8.87 -35.00 30.80
N PRO A 282 9.21 -34.76 29.51
CA PRO A 282 8.28 -34.70 28.38
C PRO A 282 7.96 -36.06 27.77
N SER A 283 6.74 -36.22 27.25
CA SER A 283 6.29 -37.43 26.55
C SER A 283 6.35 -37.26 25.03
N ALA A 284 7.00 -38.22 24.37
CA ALA A 284 7.03 -38.44 22.91
C ALA A 284 6.17 -39.70 22.54
N PRO A 285 5.82 -39.92 21.25
CA PRO A 285 4.79 -40.88 20.79
C PRO A 285 5.36 -42.30 20.54
N PRO A 286 4.52 -43.35 20.47
CA PRO A 286 4.03 -43.94 19.17
C PRO A 286 2.60 -44.55 19.31
N PHE A 287 1.83 -45.06 18.33
CA PHE A 287 1.95 -45.51 16.93
C PHE A 287 0.71 -45.06 16.14
#